data_AF-A0A2P1PWB5-F1
#
_entry.id   AF-A0A2P1PWB5-F1
#
_cell.length_a   1.000
_cell.length_b   1.000
_cell.length_c   1.000
_cell.angle_alpha   90.00
_cell.angle_beta   90.00
_cell.angle_gamma   90.00
#
_symmetry.space_group_name_H-M   'P 1'
#
loop_
_entity.id
_entity.type
_entity.pdbx_description
1 polymer ?
#
loop_
_entity_poly.entity_id
_entity_poly.type
_entity_poly.pdbx_seq_one_letter_code
_entity_poly.pdbx_strand_id
1 'polypeptide(L)'
;MSIGTREVVIGLVLVIGGAAYLAWNQQTSERAAQQAARTEKPPAPTRDAQAMVIYKWQDDSGTWTFGENPPQDGRPYSEIRGTPNVTSVPTVVPDDGPAIDQAPAPEATDSP
;
A
#
# COMPACT_ATOMS: atom_id res chain seq x y z
N MET A 1 -45.99 -26.26 48.08
CA MET A 1 -46.16 -25.84 46.68
C MET A 1 -45.47 -26.86 45.80
N SER A 2 -46.23 -27.79 45.21
CA SER A 2 -45.70 -28.71 44.20
C SER A 2 -45.68 -27.97 42.86
N ILE A 3 -44.49 -27.75 42.32
CA ILE A 3 -44.32 -27.24 40.96
C ILE A 3 -44.80 -28.34 40.01
N GLY A 4 -45.87 -28.06 39.28
CA GLY A 4 -46.41 -28.94 38.26
C GLY A 4 -45.46 -29.03 37.07
N THR A 5 -45.45 -30.19 36.41
CA THR A 5 -44.61 -30.49 35.24
C THR A 5 -44.71 -29.40 34.16
N ARG A 6 -45.87 -28.74 34.03
CA ARG A 6 -46.09 -27.63 33.10
C ARG A 6 -45.24 -26.39 33.41
N GLU A 7 -45.07 -26.04 34.68
CA GLU A 7 -44.22 -24.90 35.07
C GLU A 7 -42.74 -25.19 34.83
N VAL A 8 -42.32 -26.44 35.03
CA VAL A 8 -40.95 -26.89 34.69
C VAL A 8 -40.70 -26.78 33.19
N VAL A 9 -41.65 -27.24 32.37
CA VAL A 9 -41.52 -27.19 30.91
C VAL A 9 -41.50 -25.75 30.41
N ILE A 10 -42.37 -24.88 30.92
CA ILE A 10 -42.38 -23.46 30.55
C ILE A 10 -41.08 -22.77 30.96
N GLY A 11 -40.60 -23.03 32.18
CA GLY A 11 -39.32 -22.49 32.65
C GLY A 11 -38.15 -22.93 31.77
N LEU A 12 -38.11 -24.21 31.37
CA LEU A 12 -37.08 -24.74 30.50
C LEU A 12 -37.08 -24.07 29.12
N VAL A 13 -38.26 -23.88 28.52
CA VAL A 13 -38.39 -23.21 27.22
C VAL A 13 -37.92 -21.76 27.28
N LEU A 14 -38.23 -21.03 28.35
CA LEU A 14 -37.78 -19.64 28.52
C LEU A 14 -36.26 -19.54 28.68
N VAL A 15 -35.64 -20.48 29.41
CA VAL A 15 -34.19 -20.51 29.59
C VAL A 15 -33.48 -20.83 28.26
N ILE A 16 -33.95 -21.84 27.52
CA ILE A 16 -33.36 -22.21 26.24
C ILE A 16 -33.57 -21.11 25.20
N GLY A 17 -34.79 -20.57 25.10
CA GLY A 17 -35.12 -19.48 24.18
C GLY A 17 -34.34 -18.20 24.48
N GLY A 18 -34.22 -17.84 25.76
CA GLY A 18 -33.44 -16.68 26.19
C GLY A 18 -31.94 -16.83 25.90
N ALA A 19 -31.37 -18.00 26.16
CA ALA A 19 -29.96 -18.29 25.84
C ALA A 19 -29.68 -18.24 24.33
N ALA A 20 -30.58 -18.80 23.51
CA ALA A 20 -30.48 -18.76 22.05
C ALA A 20 -30.57 -17.32 21.51
N TYR A 21 -31.50 -16.51 22.05
CA TYR A 21 -31.65 -15.11 21.66
C TYR A 21 -30.41 -14.27 22.00
N LEU A 22 -29.85 -14.44 23.20
CA LEU A 22 -28.63 -13.75 23.62
C LEU A 22 -27.42 -14.14 22.77
N ALA A 23 -27.28 -15.43 22.44
CA ALA A 23 -26.20 -15.91 21.58
C ALA A 23 -26.29 -15.32 20.17
N TRP A 24 -27.50 -15.23 19.60
CA TRP A 24 -27.71 -14.62 18.29
C TRP A 24 -27.31 -13.14 18.26
N ASN A 25 -27.70 -12.38 19.29
CA ASN A 25 -27.44 -10.94 19.37
C ASN A 25 -25.94 -10.61 19.56
N GLN A 26 -25.21 -11.45 20.30
CA GLN A 26 -23.75 -11.32 20.42
C GLN A 26 -23.06 -11.61 19.09
N GLN A 27 -23.48 -12.66 18.38
CA GLN A 27 -22.88 -13.04 17.11
C GLN A 27 -23.03 -11.97 16.01
N THR A 28 -24.14 -11.21 15.98
CA THR A 28 -24.29 -10.07 15.06
C THR A 28 -23.33 -8.93 15.39
N SER A 29 -23.09 -8.68 16.67
CA SER A 29 -22.19 -7.61 17.14
C SER A 29 -20.74 -7.91 16.78
N GLU A 30 -20.31 -9.16 16.96
CA GLU A 30 -18.97 -9.61 16.61
C GLU A 30 -18.71 -9.52 15.10
N ARG A 31 -19.70 -9.88 14.27
CA ARG A 31 -19.59 -9.77 12.81
C ARG A 31 -19.47 -8.31 12.36
N ALA A 32 -20.24 -7.41 12.95
CA ALA A 32 -20.15 -5.98 12.68
C ALA A 32 -18.79 -5.40 13.10
N ALA A 33 -18.28 -5.80 14.27
CA ALA A 33 -16.95 -5.40 14.74
C ALA A 33 -15.82 -5.93 13.84
N GLN A 34 -15.91 -7.18 13.38
CA GLN A 34 -14.93 -7.77 12.46
C GLN A 34 -14.97 -7.11 11.07
N GLN A 35 -16.15 -6.71 10.60
CA GLN A 35 -16.29 -5.97 9.34
C GLN A 35 -15.73 -4.54 9.45
N ALA A 36 -15.97 -3.85 10.57
CA ALA A 36 -15.35 -2.55 10.85
C ALA A 36 -13.82 -2.67 10.90
N ALA A 37 -13.30 -3.66 11.62
CA ALA A 37 -11.85 -3.92 11.72
C ALA A 37 -11.20 -4.29 10.38
N ARG A 38 -11.93 -4.90 9.44
CA ARG A 38 -11.43 -5.14 8.06
C ARG A 38 -11.45 -3.91 7.18
N THR A 39 -12.35 -2.97 7.44
CA THR A 39 -12.52 -1.74 6.64
C THR A 39 -11.48 -0.69 7.03
N GLU A 40 -11.01 -0.73 8.27
CA GLU A 40 -9.86 0.03 8.74
C GLU A 40 -8.55 -0.58 8.19
N LYS A 41 -8.35 -0.48 6.87
CA LYS A 41 -6.99 -0.55 6.33
C LYS A 41 -6.21 0.57 7.03
N PRO A 42 -5.16 0.26 7.80
CA PRO A 42 -4.34 1.30 8.39
C PRO A 42 -3.92 2.25 7.27
N PRO A 43 -4.03 3.57 7.45
CA PRO A 43 -3.42 4.48 6.49
C PRO A 43 -1.98 4.01 6.34
N ALA A 44 -1.57 3.77 5.08
CA ALA A 44 -0.19 3.40 4.82
C ALA A 44 0.67 4.42 5.56
N PRO A 45 1.69 3.99 6.33
CA PRO A 45 2.55 4.93 7.03
C PRO A 45 3.02 5.91 5.97
N THR A 46 2.59 7.17 6.10
CA THR A 46 3.11 8.26 5.31
C THR A 46 4.56 8.30 5.71
N ARG A 47 5.42 7.64 4.92
CA ARG A 47 6.85 7.86 5.02
C ARG A 47 6.93 9.35 4.77
N ASP A 48 7.30 10.11 5.80
CA ASP A 48 7.69 11.51 5.65
C ASP A 48 8.82 11.47 4.64
N ALA A 49 8.45 11.56 3.38
CA ALA A 49 9.39 11.53 2.30
C ALA A 49 9.93 12.94 2.33
N GLN A 50 10.99 13.08 3.15
CA GLN A 50 11.64 14.33 3.41
C GLN A 50 11.92 14.96 2.06
N ALA A 51 11.35 16.14 1.83
CA ALA A 51 11.54 16.84 0.57
C ALA A 51 13.06 17.01 0.38
N MET A 52 13.63 16.29 -0.58
CA MET A 52 15.05 16.38 -0.87
C MET A 52 15.32 17.78 -1.40
N VAL A 53 16.17 18.52 -0.69
CA VAL A 53 16.61 19.84 -1.12
C VAL A 53 17.95 19.66 -1.82
N ILE A 54 18.04 20.15 -3.06
CA ILE A 54 19.27 20.20 -3.84
C ILE A 54 19.54 21.65 -4.18
N TYR A 55 20.77 22.09 -4.02
CA TYR A 55 21.23 23.43 -4.35
C TYR A 55 21.85 23.42 -5.74
N LYS A 56 21.57 24.46 -6.53
CA LYS A 56 22.11 24.67 -7.88
C LYS A 56 22.82 26.02 -7.95
N TRP A 57 24.05 26.05 -8.45
CA TRP A 57 24.83 27.28 -8.63
C TRP A 57 25.74 27.18 -9.86
N GLN A 58 26.30 28.32 -10.30
CA GLN A 58 27.37 28.34 -11.32
C GLN A 58 28.74 28.44 -10.65
N ASP A 59 29.70 27.65 -11.15
CA ASP A 59 31.10 27.73 -10.75
C ASP A 59 31.85 28.86 -11.47
N ASP A 60 33.18 28.98 -11.24
CA ASP A 60 34.01 30.05 -11.82
C ASP A 60 34.13 29.96 -13.35
N SER A 61 33.88 28.78 -13.90
CA SER A 61 33.87 28.54 -15.34
C SER A 61 32.50 28.83 -15.98
N GLY A 62 31.50 29.18 -15.18
CA GLY A 62 30.11 29.33 -15.63
C GLY A 62 29.36 28.01 -15.79
N THR A 63 29.93 26.89 -15.32
CA THR A 63 29.31 25.57 -15.41
C THR A 63 28.32 25.38 -14.27
N TRP A 64 27.18 24.75 -14.57
CA TRP A 64 26.17 24.45 -13.57
C TRP A 64 26.59 23.27 -12.70
N THR A 65 26.64 23.52 -11.39
CA THR A 65 26.92 22.52 -10.35
C THR A 65 25.69 22.33 -9.45
N PHE A 66 25.55 21.12 -8.91
CA PHE A 66 24.47 20.71 -8.02
C PHE A 66 25.02 20.02 -6.77
N GLY A 67 24.41 20.22 -5.62
CA GLY A 67 24.86 19.59 -4.37
C GLY A 67 23.82 19.63 -3.26
N GLU A 68 24.09 18.89 -2.20
CA GLU A 68 23.20 18.81 -1.01
C GLU A 68 23.38 20.00 -0.05
N ASN A 69 24.46 20.78 -0.21
CA ASN A 69 24.75 21.95 0.58
C ASN A 69 24.92 23.18 -0.34
N PRO A 70 24.57 24.39 0.14
CA PRO A 70 24.82 25.62 -0.60
C PRO A 70 26.34 25.88 -0.73
N PRO A 71 26.77 26.62 -1.75
CA PRO A 71 28.17 27.02 -1.91
C PRO A 71 28.63 27.87 -0.71
N GLN A 72 29.80 27.56 -0.14
CA GLN A 72 30.32 28.22 1.06
C GLN A 72 31.03 29.56 0.79
N ASP A 73 31.32 29.85 -0.47
CA ASP A 73 32.05 31.03 -0.93
C ASP A 73 31.13 32.23 -1.25
N GLY A 74 29.85 32.15 -0.86
CA GLY A 74 28.90 33.26 -0.97
C GLY A 74 28.31 33.48 -2.35
N ARG A 75 28.51 32.53 -3.28
CA ARG A 75 27.89 32.60 -4.62
C ARG A 75 26.37 32.54 -4.58
N PRO A 76 25.69 33.19 -5.55
CA PRO A 76 24.26 33.02 -5.71
C PRO A 76 23.94 31.56 -6.07
N TYR A 77 22.92 31.02 -5.42
CA TYR A 77 22.42 29.67 -5.65
C TYR A 77 20.88 29.66 -5.69
N SER A 78 20.31 28.57 -6.16
CA SER A 78 18.87 28.31 -6.14
C SER A 78 18.58 26.97 -5.46
N GLU A 79 17.52 26.92 -4.66
CA GLU A 79 17.02 25.69 -4.04
C GLU A 79 16.06 24.97 -4.98
N ILE A 80 16.27 23.67 -5.16
CA ILE A 80 15.38 22.76 -5.87
C ILE A 80 14.81 21.80 -4.83
N ARG A 81 13.50 21.88 -4.61
CA ARG A 81 12.79 21.03 -3.64
C ARG A 81 12.06 19.93 -4.40
N GLY A 82 12.51 18.70 -4.24
CA GLY A 82 11.81 17.53 -4.77
C GLY A 82 10.54 17.27 -3.97
N THR A 83 9.40 17.17 -4.64
CA THR A 83 8.21 16.57 -4.03
C THR A 83 8.29 15.06 -4.25
N PRO A 84 8.16 14.23 -3.21
CA PRO A 84 8.31 12.78 -3.30
C PRO A 84 7.13 12.08 -3.99
N ASN A 85 6.23 12.82 -4.62
CA ASN A 85 4.94 12.32 -5.07
C ASN A 85 4.98 11.92 -6.55
N VAL A 86 5.83 10.95 -6.87
CA VAL A 86 5.79 10.26 -8.17
C VAL A 86 5.07 8.93 -7.98
N THR A 87 3.76 8.94 -8.23
CA THR A 87 3.00 7.70 -8.44
C THR A 87 3.33 7.19 -9.83
N SER A 88 4.44 6.47 -9.98
CA SER A 88 4.78 5.79 -11.22
C SER A 88 3.82 4.61 -11.41
N VAL A 89 2.79 4.78 -12.23
CA VAL A 89 1.98 3.65 -12.68
C VAL A 89 2.74 3.01 -13.85
N PRO A 90 3.21 1.74 -13.73
CA PRO A 90 3.83 1.07 -14.85
C PRO A 90 2.80 0.93 -15.97
N THR A 91 3.09 1.51 -17.13
CA THR A 91 2.31 1.23 -18.33
C THR A 91 2.79 -0.11 -18.87
N VAL A 92 1.99 -1.15 -18.69
CA VAL A 92 2.18 -2.42 -19.41
C VAL A 92 1.74 -2.17 -20.84
N VAL A 93 2.69 -2.19 -21.78
CA VAL A 93 2.38 -2.24 -23.21
C VAL A 93 2.02 -3.69 -23.53
N PRO A 94 0.80 -4.01 -23.99
CA PRO A 94 0.48 -5.35 -24.47
C PRO A 94 1.36 -5.69 -25.67
N ASP A 95 2.00 -6.85 -25.62
CA ASP A 95 2.88 -7.36 -26.66
C ASP A 95 2.01 -7.99 -27.78
N ASP A 96 1.41 -7.15 -28.63
CA ASP A 96 0.61 -7.61 -29.78
C ASP A 96 1.50 -7.95 -30.99
N GLY A 97 2.26 -9.04 -30.84
CA GLY A 97 2.64 -10.02 -31.88
C GLY A 97 3.92 -9.79 -32.71
N PRO A 98 4.26 -10.71 -33.64
CA PRO A 98 4.07 -12.16 -33.66
C PRO A 98 5.40 -12.91 -33.41
N ALA A 99 5.33 -14.21 -33.08
CA ALA A 99 6.51 -15.08 -33.01
C ALA A 99 7.24 -15.08 -34.37
N ILE A 100 8.46 -14.54 -34.40
CA ILE A 100 9.39 -14.70 -35.54
C ILE A 100 10.54 -15.58 -35.07
N ASP A 101 10.66 -16.71 -35.76
CA ASP A 101 11.59 -17.80 -35.53
C ASP A 101 13.02 -17.33 -35.23
N GLN A 102 13.65 -17.96 -34.22
CA GLN A 102 15.09 -17.87 -34.03
C GLN A 102 15.80 -18.35 -35.29
N ALA A 103 16.39 -17.43 -36.05
CA ALA A 103 17.48 -17.76 -36.96
C ALA A 103 18.74 -18.01 -36.11
N PRO A 104 19.37 -19.20 -36.16
CA PRO A 104 20.71 -19.36 -35.59
C PRO A 104 21.74 -18.53 -36.37
N ALA A 105 22.69 -18.00 -35.60
CA ALA A 105 23.70 -16.99 -35.93
C ALA A 105 24.53 -17.24 -37.20
N PRO A 106 25.12 -16.17 -37.80
CA PRO A 106 25.94 -16.28 -39.00
C PRO A 106 27.21 -17.11 -38.76
N GLU A 107 27.44 -18.00 -39.72
CA GLU A 107 28.65 -18.79 -39.94
C GLU A 107 29.87 -17.86 -40.01
N ALA A 108 30.78 -17.97 -39.03
CA ALA A 108 32.07 -17.29 -39.06
C ALA A 108 33.06 -18.12 -39.90
N THR A 109 33.08 -17.85 -41.19
CA THR A 109 34.21 -18.12 -42.09
C THR A 109 35.34 -17.12 -41.85
N ASP A 110 36.54 -17.62 -41.46
CA ASP A 110 37.89 -17.25 -41.97
C ASP A 110 38.92 -18.04 -41.14
N SER A 111 39.68 -19.03 -41.66
CA SER A 111 40.85 -18.99 -42.57
C SER A 111 41.95 -18.00 -42.15
N PRO A 112 43.27 -18.31 -42.34
CA PRO A 112 43.90 -19.46 -43.01
C PRO A 112 44.59 -20.49 -42.09
#